data_AF-A0A1J4KEE8-F1
#
_entry.id   AF-A0A1J4KEE8-F1
#
_cell.length_a   1.000
_cell.length_b   1.000
_cell.length_c   1.000
_cell.angle_alpha   90.00
_cell.angle_beta   90.00
_cell.angle_gamma   90.00
#
_symmetry.space_group_name_H-M   'P 1'
#
loop_
_entity.id
_entity.type
_entity.pdbx_description
1 polymer ?
#
loop_
_entity_poly.entity_id
_entity_poly.type
_entity_poly.pdbx_seq_one_letter_code
_entity_poly.pdbx_strand_id
1 'polypeptide(L)'
;MEEEEEEEIPEKIIFPPEKQIPLDIFQVENIDGIIDCHLAAYFTIYAIRKMDLPIPSDCTVKDLLFMIEGIYLEEDFTKDQFLEFFAQCYKEIKDEFLNEDDEFDEEEEYFELTPKFIQDHLSDLQPVEGSDFCFTFSAFCLRNADVTDVKPIAEFESLTTISLKSNFIRDISPLQKMPRLKNLDLTGNIIRKIKQFNFPVLEDLNLSKNIINTVESINCPKLKVLNVSENKIFYIAPYMLEKCPSLEVLDFSTNLIRDIREGTFVGLKKLKELKLNINMLTSLAYSISKDLREVTSIDLSDNPLNNLNGLDYLISLKTCDLHKTALSTLKELQPLFGHPCLKVLNIYETALYDVDDIRLDIIHLCPTIEVIDEEPVTFNERLDSEALIAYRKEEEEEEEENELLQTEIYTEEEDTDNVNYEFKARLN
;
A
#
# COMPACT_ATOMS: atom_id res chain seq x y z
N MET A 1 -28.85 -5.19 39.42
CA MET A 1 -29.36 -3.99 38.71
C MET A 1 -28.21 -3.03 38.81
N GLU A 2 -27.24 -3.27 37.92
CA GLU A 2 -26.03 -2.48 37.75
C GLU A 2 -26.47 -1.31 36.88
N GLU A 3 -26.32 -0.10 37.43
CA GLU A 3 -26.53 1.16 36.71
C GLU A 3 -25.24 1.44 35.94
N GLU A 4 -25.36 1.58 34.62
CA GLU A 4 -24.30 1.94 33.69
C GLU A 4 -23.75 3.33 34.07
N GLU A 5 -22.44 3.40 34.29
CA GLU A 5 -21.71 4.66 34.48
C GLU A 5 -21.68 5.41 33.14
N GLU A 6 -22.37 6.55 33.07
CA GLU A 6 -22.25 7.52 31.97
C GLU A 6 -20.83 8.11 31.99
N GLU A 7 -20.01 7.77 30.99
CA GLU A 7 -18.71 8.41 30.77
C GLU A 7 -18.89 9.92 30.53
N GLU A 8 -18.21 10.73 31.34
CA GLU A 8 -18.24 12.19 31.27
C GLU A 8 -17.73 12.72 29.91
N ILE A 9 -18.52 13.60 29.31
CA ILE A 9 -18.14 14.39 28.11
C ILE A 9 -16.88 15.21 28.45
N PRO A 10 -15.78 15.12 27.66
CA PRO A 10 -14.55 15.84 27.99
C PRO A 10 -14.76 17.35 28.04
N GLU A 11 -14.13 18.00 29.01
CA GLU A 11 -14.10 19.46 29.19
C GLU A 11 -13.84 20.18 27.86
N LYS A 12 -14.61 21.26 27.60
CA LYS A 12 -14.44 22.16 26.44
C LYS A 12 -12.96 22.37 26.11
N ILE A 13 -12.52 21.81 24.97
CA ILE A 13 -11.17 22.02 24.45
C ILE A 13 -10.98 23.52 24.21
N ILE A 14 -10.21 24.19 25.07
CA ILE A 14 -9.89 25.63 24.94
C ILE A 14 -8.70 25.76 23.98
N PHE A 15 -8.98 26.07 22.71
CA PHE A 15 -7.94 26.31 21.71
C PHE A 15 -7.26 27.69 21.91
N PRO A 16 -5.94 27.81 21.66
CA PRO A 16 -5.25 29.11 21.63
C PRO A 16 -5.93 30.09 20.65
N PRO A 17 -5.92 31.42 20.91
CA PRO A 17 -6.57 32.41 20.05
C PRO A 17 -6.00 32.49 18.61
N GLU A 18 -4.82 31.92 18.38
CA GLU A 18 -4.15 31.79 17.08
C GLU A 18 -4.51 30.49 16.33
N LYS A 19 -5.21 29.56 17.01
CA LYS A 19 -5.71 28.26 16.51
C LYS A 19 -7.24 28.21 16.53
N GLN A 20 -7.91 29.31 16.17
CA GLN A 20 -9.38 29.37 16.14
C GLN A 20 -9.92 28.39 15.11
N ILE A 21 -10.91 27.59 15.53
CA ILE A 21 -11.71 26.75 14.63
C ILE A 21 -12.33 27.67 13.58
N PRO A 22 -12.24 27.35 12.28
CA PRO A 22 -12.70 28.23 11.20
C PRO A 22 -14.24 28.28 11.19
N LEU A 23 -14.82 29.09 12.07
CA LEU A 23 -16.28 29.31 12.15
C LEU A 23 -16.77 30.33 11.11
N ASP A 24 -15.86 31.04 10.47
CA ASP A 24 -16.09 31.98 9.38
C ASP A 24 -16.57 31.29 8.09
N ILE A 25 -16.34 29.98 7.93
CA ILE A 25 -16.80 29.18 6.79
C ILE A 25 -18.34 29.20 6.66
N PHE A 26 -19.05 29.21 7.79
CA PHE A 26 -20.52 29.26 7.85
C PHE A 26 -21.09 30.61 7.42
N GLN A 27 -20.26 31.64 7.21
CA GLN A 27 -20.69 32.95 6.71
C GLN A 27 -20.54 33.10 5.20
N VAL A 28 -19.70 32.27 4.56
CA VAL A 28 -19.29 32.46 3.15
C VAL A 28 -19.86 31.37 2.24
N GLU A 29 -19.93 30.13 2.71
CA GLU A 29 -20.19 28.96 1.84
C GLU A 29 -21.43 28.15 2.25
N ASN A 30 -22.36 28.83 2.91
CA ASN A 30 -23.51 28.22 3.60
C ASN A 30 -24.82 28.36 2.81
N ILE A 31 -25.64 27.29 2.80
CA ILE A 31 -27.06 27.33 2.43
C ILE A 31 -27.89 27.10 3.71
N ASP A 32 -28.66 28.11 4.14
CA ASP A 32 -29.62 28.03 5.25
C ASP A 32 -29.09 27.60 6.65
N GLY A 33 -27.80 27.79 6.93
CA GLY A 33 -27.19 27.38 8.21
C GLY A 33 -26.40 26.06 8.14
N ILE A 34 -26.34 25.44 6.97
CA ILE A 34 -25.87 24.08 6.72
C ILE A 34 -24.65 24.13 5.78
N ILE A 35 -23.60 23.38 6.12
CA ILE A 35 -22.40 23.22 5.27
C ILE A 35 -22.29 21.78 4.76
N ASP A 36 -21.96 21.65 3.48
CA ASP A 36 -21.71 20.37 2.82
C ASP A 36 -20.58 19.57 3.51
N CYS A 37 -20.74 18.25 3.59
CA CYS A 37 -19.81 17.38 4.31
C CYS A 37 -18.40 17.32 3.70
N HIS A 38 -18.27 17.38 2.38
CA HIS A 38 -16.96 17.41 1.72
C HIS A 38 -16.25 18.72 2.00
N LEU A 39 -17.00 19.82 2.01
CA LEU A 39 -16.48 21.13 2.31
C LEU A 39 -16.03 21.24 3.78
N ALA A 40 -16.84 20.71 4.70
CA ALA A 40 -16.47 20.58 6.11
C ALA A 40 -15.17 19.79 6.30
N ALA A 41 -15.02 18.61 5.67
CA ALA A 41 -13.82 17.80 5.74
C ALA A 41 -12.58 18.54 5.22
N TYR A 42 -12.71 19.24 4.09
CA TYR A 42 -11.62 20.05 3.52
C TYR A 42 -11.16 21.15 4.49
N PHE A 43 -12.10 21.92 5.06
CA PHE A 43 -11.76 22.98 6.02
C PHE A 43 -11.19 22.45 7.32
N THR A 44 -11.69 21.32 7.82
CA THR A 44 -11.15 20.63 8.99
C THR A 44 -9.68 20.30 8.78
N ILE A 45 -9.33 19.64 7.67
CA ILE A 45 -7.93 19.32 7.37
C ILE A 45 -7.08 20.57 7.18
N TYR A 46 -7.60 21.57 6.46
CA TYR A 46 -6.88 22.82 6.24
C TYR A 46 -6.55 23.54 7.56
N ALA A 47 -7.48 23.55 8.52
CA ALA A 47 -7.27 24.12 9.85
C ALA A 47 -6.31 23.27 10.69
N ILE A 48 -6.47 21.94 10.71
CA ILE A 48 -5.57 21.03 11.44
C ILE A 48 -4.12 21.15 10.93
N ARG A 49 -3.91 21.31 9.61
CA ARG A 49 -2.57 21.54 9.05
C ARG A 49 -1.93 22.87 9.47
N LYS A 50 -2.73 23.87 9.84
CA LYS A 50 -2.22 25.13 10.43
C LYS A 50 -1.92 25.00 11.91
N MET A 51 -2.35 23.91 12.55
CA MET A 51 -1.99 23.61 13.93
C MET A 51 -0.57 23.06 14.00
N ASP A 52 0.06 23.23 15.15
CA ASP A 52 1.44 22.83 15.44
C ASP A 52 1.54 21.30 15.67
N LEU A 53 1.12 20.52 14.67
CA LEU A 53 1.22 19.06 14.65
C LEU A 53 2.41 18.66 13.76
N PRO A 54 3.18 17.60 14.11
CA PRO A 54 4.32 17.14 13.34
C PRO A 54 3.88 16.30 12.12
N ILE A 55 2.94 16.82 11.32
CA ILE A 55 2.46 16.18 10.10
C ILE A 55 3.56 16.31 9.03
N PRO A 56 3.99 15.22 8.38
CA PRO A 56 4.97 15.27 7.29
C PRO A 56 4.53 16.23 6.17
N SER A 57 5.47 16.98 5.61
CA SER A 57 5.17 18.02 4.62
C SER A 57 4.59 17.45 3.31
N ASP A 58 4.94 16.21 3.00
CA ASP A 58 4.51 15.40 1.85
C ASP A 58 3.25 14.56 2.14
N CYS A 59 2.75 14.57 3.37
CA CYS A 59 1.42 14.07 3.70
C CYS A 59 0.38 14.94 2.98
N THR A 60 -0.41 14.33 2.09
CA THR A 60 -1.39 15.03 1.26
C THR A 60 -2.72 15.23 1.99
N VAL A 61 -3.61 16.07 1.44
CA VAL A 61 -4.98 16.19 1.96
C VAL A 61 -5.72 14.85 1.90
N LYS A 62 -5.48 14.02 0.87
CA LYS A 62 -6.10 12.70 0.75
C LYS A 62 -5.69 11.75 1.87
N ASP A 63 -4.44 11.83 2.31
CA ASP A 63 -3.90 11.00 3.39
C ASP A 63 -4.60 11.33 4.70
N LEU A 64 -4.76 12.62 4.98
CA LEU A 64 -5.45 13.09 6.18
C LEU A 64 -6.96 12.83 6.10
N LEU A 65 -7.56 12.91 4.91
CA LEU A 65 -8.95 12.51 4.68
C LEU A 65 -9.16 11.02 4.99
N PHE A 66 -8.24 10.17 4.55
CA PHE A 66 -8.31 8.73 4.82
C PHE A 66 -8.27 8.43 6.32
N MET A 67 -7.40 9.12 7.07
CA MET A 67 -7.35 8.95 8.53
C MET A 67 -8.68 9.25 9.23
N ILE A 68 -9.44 10.20 8.70
CA ILE A 68 -10.74 10.61 9.27
C ILE A 68 -11.93 9.97 8.56
N GLU A 69 -11.73 9.06 7.60
CA GLU A 69 -12.81 8.45 6.81
C GLU A 69 -13.76 7.60 7.67
N GLY A 70 -13.29 7.10 8.82
CA GLY A 70 -14.12 6.41 9.82
C GLY A 70 -14.93 7.35 10.73
N ILE A 71 -14.71 8.66 10.66
CA ILE A 71 -15.43 9.67 11.43
C ILE A 71 -16.60 10.13 10.55
N TYR A 72 -17.82 9.66 10.87
CA TYR A 72 -19.04 9.78 10.06
C TYR A 72 -19.17 11.10 9.24
N LEU A 73 -19.35 10.96 7.92
CA LEU A 73 -19.44 12.05 6.93
C LEU A 73 -20.75 12.06 6.13
N GLU A 74 -21.78 11.31 6.54
CA GLU A 74 -22.97 11.05 5.70
C GLU A 74 -24.04 12.15 5.69
N GLU A 75 -23.90 13.20 6.50
CA GLU A 75 -24.89 14.30 6.58
C GLU A 75 -24.22 15.68 6.48
N ASP A 76 -24.98 16.66 6.01
CA ASP A 76 -24.55 18.06 6.04
C ASP A 76 -24.45 18.56 7.49
N PHE A 77 -23.49 19.44 7.75
CA PHE A 77 -23.18 19.86 9.11
C PHE A 77 -23.87 21.18 9.48
N THR A 78 -24.55 21.19 10.63
CA THR A 78 -24.78 22.42 11.37
C THR A 78 -23.50 22.88 12.06
N LYS A 79 -23.50 24.11 12.60
CA LYS A 79 -22.34 24.66 13.32
C LYS A 79 -21.87 23.78 14.49
N ASP A 80 -22.79 23.24 15.29
CA ASP A 80 -22.44 22.45 16.46
C ASP A 80 -21.93 21.05 16.06
N GLN A 81 -22.55 20.42 15.08
CA GLN A 81 -22.07 19.15 14.51
C GLN A 81 -20.67 19.30 13.88
N PHE A 82 -20.39 20.42 13.22
CA PHE A 82 -19.04 20.69 12.68
C PHE A 82 -17.99 20.81 13.79
N LEU A 83 -18.33 21.39 14.95
CA LEU A 83 -17.40 21.49 16.07
C LEU A 83 -17.07 20.11 16.66
N GLU A 84 -18.07 19.24 16.80
CA GLU A 84 -17.88 17.86 17.26
C GLU A 84 -17.04 17.05 16.26
N PHE A 85 -17.39 17.13 14.97
CA PHE A 85 -16.62 16.51 13.88
C PHE A 85 -15.17 16.99 13.87
N PHE A 86 -14.95 18.30 13.97
CA PHE A 86 -13.61 18.90 14.01
C PHE A 86 -12.81 18.37 15.20
N ALA A 87 -13.43 18.31 16.39
CA ALA A 87 -12.77 17.82 17.60
C ALA A 87 -12.36 16.34 17.48
N GLN A 88 -13.23 15.50 16.92
CA GLN A 88 -12.93 14.08 16.65
C GLN A 88 -11.79 13.93 15.64
N CYS A 89 -11.84 14.64 14.51
CA CYS A 89 -10.78 14.63 13.50
C CYS A 89 -9.44 15.12 14.06
N TYR A 90 -9.48 16.19 14.85
CA TYR A 90 -8.29 16.71 15.51
C TYR A 90 -7.71 15.69 16.48
N LYS A 91 -8.53 15.02 17.28
CA LYS A 91 -8.09 13.95 18.18
C LYS A 91 -7.40 12.81 17.41
N GLU A 92 -8.04 12.28 16.37
CA GLU A 92 -7.49 11.18 15.58
C GLU A 92 -6.14 11.54 14.93
N ILE A 93 -6.08 12.71 14.27
CA ILE A 93 -4.84 13.18 13.63
C ILE A 93 -3.77 13.53 14.68
N LYS A 94 -4.18 14.11 15.81
CA LYS A 94 -3.28 14.38 16.94
C LYS A 94 -2.69 13.07 17.44
N ASP A 95 -3.51 12.10 17.82
CA ASP A 95 -3.08 10.85 18.42
C ASP A 95 -2.14 10.12 17.47
N GLU A 96 -2.41 10.17 16.17
CA GLU A 96 -1.57 9.60 15.13
C GLU A 96 -0.19 10.28 15.01
N PHE A 97 -0.11 11.62 14.96
CA PHE A 97 1.16 12.33 14.71
C PHE A 97 1.89 12.80 15.96
N LEU A 98 1.19 13.30 16.97
CA LEU A 98 1.72 13.61 18.28
C LEU A 98 1.72 12.36 19.15
N ASN A 99 2.93 11.92 19.51
CA ASN A 99 3.13 10.84 20.46
C ASN A 99 2.55 11.23 21.82
N GLU A 100 1.43 10.63 22.20
CA GLU A 100 1.12 10.35 23.61
C GLU A 100 1.20 8.83 23.80
N ASP A 101 2.34 8.23 23.45
CA ASP A 101 2.77 6.96 24.04
C ASP A 101 3.58 7.40 25.28
N ASP A 102 3.25 7.19 26.56
CA ASP A 102 2.31 6.30 27.23
C ASP A 102 1.95 6.94 28.60
N GLU A 103 0.67 6.98 28.99
CA GLU A 103 0.37 6.71 30.39
C GLU A 103 0.79 5.24 30.59
N PHE A 104 1.97 5.03 31.17
CA PHE A 104 2.24 3.73 31.77
C PHE A 104 1.10 3.50 32.75
N ASP A 105 0.39 2.38 32.64
CA ASP A 105 -0.21 1.80 33.83
C ASP A 105 0.97 1.56 34.77
N GLU A 106 1.19 2.48 35.72
CA GLU A 106 2.27 2.42 36.73
C GLU A 106 2.18 1.12 37.56
N GLU A 107 1.12 0.33 37.38
CA GLU A 107 0.84 -0.94 38.04
C GLU A 107 1.43 -2.18 37.32
N GLU A 108 1.89 -2.11 36.06
CA GLU A 108 2.48 -3.29 35.37
C GLU A 108 4.00 -3.42 35.58
N GLU A 109 4.43 -4.53 36.19
CA GLU A 109 5.85 -4.92 36.28
C GLU A 109 6.33 -5.57 34.98
N TYR A 110 7.07 -4.82 34.15
CA TYR A 110 7.74 -5.37 32.95
C TYR A 110 9.07 -6.07 33.27
N PHE A 111 9.53 -6.94 32.37
CA PHE A 111 10.80 -7.64 32.54
C PHE A 111 12.00 -6.73 32.25
N GLU A 112 12.85 -6.52 33.25
CA GLU A 112 14.09 -5.77 33.09
C GLU A 112 15.21 -6.67 32.52
N LEU A 113 15.64 -6.36 31.30
CA LEU A 113 16.83 -7.00 30.72
C LEU A 113 18.09 -6.55 31.47
N THR A 114 18.85 -7.51 32.00
CA THR A 114 20.18 -7.23 32.58
C THR A 114 21.30 -7.75 31.68
N PRO A 115 22.47 -7.11 31.63
CA PRO A 115 23.61 -7.61 30.86
C PRO A 115 23.99 -9.04 31.26
N LYS A 116 23.87 -9.39 32.54
CA LYS A 116 24.12 -10.75 33.03
C LYS A 116 23.11 -11.75 32.46
N PHE A 117 21.82 -11.42 32.49
CA PHE A 117 20.78 -12.25 31.89
C PHE A 117 21.05 -12.48 30.40
N ILE A 118 21.38 -11.42 29.66
CA ILE A 118 21.70 -11.53 28.24
C ILE A 118 22.88 -12.47 28.07
N GLN A 119 23.99 -12.23 28.77
CA GLN A 119 25.20 -13.06 28.72
C GLN A 119 24.92 -14.55 28.96
N ASP A 120 24.07 -14.88 29.94
CA ASP A 120 23.69 -16.25 30.28
C ASP A 120 22.82 -16.94 29.19
N HIS A 121 22.17 -16.15 28.32
CA HIS A 121 21.26 -16.62 27.27
C HIS A 121 21.79 -16.41 25.84
N LEU A 122 23.05 -15.99 25.70
CA LEU A 122 23.70 -15.95 24.41
C LEU A 122 24.04 -17.36 23.95
N SER A 123 23.75 -17.67 22.68
CA SER A 123 24.10 -18.97 22.10
C SER A 123 25.62 -19.15 21.97
N ASP A 124 26.15 -20.27 22.47
CA ASP A 124 27.57 -20.63 22.38
C ASP A 124 28.00 -20.88 20.92
N LEU A 125 29.10 -20.25 20.48
CA LEU A 125 29.88 -20.70 19.32
C LEU A 125 31.21 -21.30 19.79
N GLN A 126 31.47 -22.54 19.40
CA GLN A 126 32.67 -23.33 19.71
C GLN A 126 33.86 -23.00 18.78
N PRO A 127 35.12 -23.27 19.20
CA PRO A 127 36.33 -22.83 18.50
C PRO A 127 36.55 -23.48 17.13
N VAL A 128 37.09 -22.70 16.19
CA VAL A 128 37.82 -23.23 15.03
C VAL A 128 39.28 -23.39 15.43
N GLU A 129 39.86 -24.59 15.30
CA GLU A 129 41.29 -24.79 15.56
C GLU A 129 42.13 -23.96 14.58
N GLY A 130 42.84 -22.94 15.08
CA GLY A 130 43.81 -22.16 14.31
C GLY A 130 43.87 -20.67 14.69
N SER A 131 44.83 -20.33 15.56
CA SER A 131 45.40 -19.02 15.97
C SER A 131 44.54 -17.76 16.19
N ASP A 132 43.29 -17.69 15.76
CA ASP A 132 42.40 -16.55 16.04
C ASP A 132 41.18 -17.03 16.82
N PHE A 133 41.25 -16.98 18.15
CA PHE A 133 40.10 -17.21 19.02
C PHE A 133 39.09 -16.07 18.84
N CYS A 134 37.91 -16.35 18.30
CA CYS A 134 36.77 -15.44 18.40
C CYS A 134 35.54 -16.19 18.93
N PHE A 135 35.32 -16.12 20.25
CA PHE A 135 33.98 -16.29 20.79
C PHE A 135 33.17 -15.09 20.32
N THR A 136 32.25 -15.29 19.38
CA THR A 136 31.22 -14.28 19.13
C THR A 136 29.91 -14.93 19.47
N PHE A 137 29.39 -14.62 20.65
CA PHE A 137 27.96 -14.73 20.87
C PHE A 137 27.26 -14.04 19.70
N SER A 138 26.77 -14.84 18.75
CA SER A 138 26.32 -14.33 17.47
C SER A 138 24.81 -14.13 17.47
N ALA A 139 24.09 -14.86 18.31
CA ALA A 139 22.65 -14.77 18.41
C ALA A 139 22.14 -14.64 19.85
N PHE A 140 21.24 -13.69 20.04
CA PHE A 140 20.41 -13.54 21.24
C PHE A 140 18.94 -13.70 20.83
N CYS A 141 18.23 -14.62 21.48
CA CYS A 141 16.83 -14.92 21.18
C CYS A 141 16.03 -14.94 22.47
N LEU A 142 14.98 -14.12 22.55
CA LEU A 142 14.08 -14.07 23.68
C LEU A 142 12.65 -13.80 23.18
N ARG A 143 11.69 -14.57 23.68
CA ARG A 143 10.30 -14.50 23.20
C ARG A 143 9.33 -14.56 24.37
N ASN A 144 8.25 -13.78 24.31
CA ASN A 144 7.20 -13.75 25.32
C ASN A 144 7.77 -13.49 26.73
N ALA A 145 8.61 -12.47 26.84
CA ALA A 145 9.27 -12.11 28.09
C ALA A 145 8.99 -10.66 28.49
N ASP A 146 7.96 -10.04 27.93
CA ASP A 146 7.48 -8.70 28.31
C ASP A 146 8.57 -7.61 28.30
N VAL A 147 9.56 -7.77 27.40
CA VAL A 147 10.68 -6.83 27.25
C VAL A 147 10.19 -5.52 26.63
N THR A 148 10.56 -4.40 27.23
CA THR A 148 10.30 -3.05 26.70
C THR A 148 11.59 -2.32 26.31
N ASP A 149 12.63 -2.39 27.13
CA ASP A 149 13.93 -1.71 26.89
C ASP A 149 14.99 -2.66 26.32
N VAL A 150 15.51 -2.32 25.13
CA VAL A 150 16.56 -3.06 24.43
C VAL A 150 17.96 -2.46 24.59
N LYS A 151 18.13 -1.35 25.32
CA LYS A 151 19.44 -0.73 25.57
C LYS A 151 20.51 -1.70 26.08
N PRO A 152 20.22 -2.62 27.01
CA PRO A 152 21.25 -3.55 27.51
C PRO A 152 21.81 -4.48 26.42
N ILE A 153 21.03 -4.75 25.37
CA ILE A 153 21.46 -5.59 24.23
C ILE A 153 22.50 -4.85 23.36
N ALA A 154 22.41 -3.52 23.28
CA ALA A 154 23.31 -2.71 22.48
C ALA A 154 24.77 -2.76 22.96
N GLU A 155 25.04 -3.20 24.20
CA GLU A 155 26.39 -3.41 24.74
C GLU A 155 27.12 -4.60 24.09
N PHE A 156 26.37 -5.53 23.47
CA PHE A 156 26.92 -6.74 22.86
C PHE A 156 27.21 -6.54 21.36
N GLU A 157 28.23 -5.73 21.05
CA GLU A 157 28.61 -5.34 19.67
C GLU A 157 28.94 -6.51 18.72
N SER A 158 29.21 -7.70 19.26
CA SER A 158 29.51 -8.91 18.49
C SER A 158 28.26 -9.60 17.93
N LEU A 159 27.07 -9.27 18.42
CA LEU A 159 25.81 -9.88 18.00
C LEU A 159 25.54 -9.64 16.51
N THR A 160 25.24 -10.72 15.81
CA THR A 160 24.85 -10.72 14.41
C THR A 160 23.36 -10.95 14.21
N THR A 161 22.71 -11.57 15.19
CA THR A 161 21.32 -12.00 15.12
C THR A 161 20.63 -11.68 16.43
N ILE A 162 19.52 -10.97 16.36
CA ILE A 162 18.67 -10.66 17.51
C ILE A 162 17.25 -11.05 17.15
N SER A 163 16.62 -11.89 17.97
CA SER A 163 15.19 -12.18 17.89
C SER A 163 14.54 -11.84 19.22
N LEU A 164 13.61 -10.88 19.19
CA LEU A 164 12.84 -10.41 20.34
C LEU A 164 11.35 -10.52 20.04
N LYS A 165 10.95 -11.63 19.42
CA LYS A 165 9.57 -11.87 18.98
C LYS A 165 8.60 -11.82 20.16
N SER A 166 7.42 -11.22 19.96
CA SER A 166 6.34 -11.24 20.93
C SER A 166 6.77 -10.68 22.30
N ASN A 167 7.25 -9.45 22.31
CA ASN A 167 7.53 -8.65 23.51
C ASN A 167 6.80 -7.29 23.38
N PHE A 168 7.17 -6.30 24.20
CA PHE A 168 6.53 -4.97 24.23
C PHE A 168 7.50 -3.86 23.83
N ILE A 169 8.36 -4.12 22.85
CA ILE A 169 9.38 -3.16 22.42
C ILE A 169 8.72 -2.03 21.60
N ARG A 170 8.98 -0.79 21.98
CA ARG A 170 8.57 0.43 21.26
C ARG A 170 9.73 1.10 20.54
N ASP A 171 10.87 1.24 21.23
CA ASP A 171 12.06 1.95 20.72
C ASP A 171 13.20 0.98 20.39
N ILE A 172 13.59 0.96 19.11
CA ILE A 172 14.70 0.14 18.60
C ILE A 172 15.97 0.96 18.31
N SER A 173 15.94 2.27 18.61
CA SER A 173 17.07 3.18 18.41
C SER A 173 18.39 2.68 19.03
N PRO A 174 18.41 2.02 20.20
CA PRO A 174 19.65 1.49 20.77
C PRO A 174 20.36 0.48 19.87
N LEU A 175 19.63 -0.27 19.04
CA LEU A 175 20.18 -1.34 18.19
C LEU A 175 20.79 -0.84 16.87
N GLN A 176 20.47 0.40 16.45
CA GLN A 176 20.87 0.95 15.14
C GLN A 176 22.38 1.03 14.93
N LYS A 177 23.16 1.18 16.01
CA LYS A 177 24.62 1.35 15.94
C LYS A 177 25.40 0.05 16.04
N MET A 178 24.73 -1.10 16.17
CA MET A 178 25.40 -2.38 16.34
C MET A 178 26.17 -2.76 15.06
N PRO A 179 27.51 -2.87 15.12
CA PRO A 179 28.36 -2.89 13.92
C PRO A 179 28.30 -4.20 13.12
N ARG A 180 27.71 -5.25 13.70
CA ARG A 180 27.67 -6.60 13.13
C ARG A 180 26.26 -7.17 13.01
N LEU A 181 25.22 -6.41 13.40
CA LEU A 181 23.85 -6.88 13.40
C LEU A 181 23.34 -7.07 11.96
N LYS A 182 23.17 -8.32 11.56
CA LYS A 182 22.71 -8.72 10.23
C LYS A 182 21.23 -9.07 10.21
N ASN A 183 20.73 -9.72 11.25
CA ASN A 183 19.38 -10.26 11.30
C ASN A 183 18.66 -9.73 12.54
N LEU A 184 17.53 -9.05 12.35
CA LEU A 184 16.73 -8.49 13.43
C LEU A 184 15.27 -8.91 13.26
N ASP A 185 14.78 -9.72 14.18
CA ASP A 185 13.38 -10.16 14.24
C ASP A 185 12.69 -9.56 15.46
N LEU A 186 11.77 -8.64 15.18
CA LEU A 186 10.95 -7.91 16.15
C LEU A 186 9.46 -8.19 15.91
N THR A 187 9.13 -9.33 15.31
CA THR A 187 7.75 -9.74 15.05
C THR A 187 6.91 -9.65 16.33
N GLY A 188 5.70 -9.10 16.28
CA GLY A 188 4.80 -9.13 17.44
C GLY A 188 5.22 -8.20 18.58
N ASN A 189 5.76 -7.02 18.29
CA ASN A 189 6.03 -5.99 19.30
C ASN A 189 5.02 -4.84 19.14
N ILE A 190 5.27 -3.70 19.79
CA ILE A 190 4.39 -2.53 19.77
C ILE A 190 5.09 -1.32 19.16
N ILE A 191 5.90 -1.56 18.13
CA ILE A 191 6.57 -0.50 17.37
C ILE A 191 5.52 0.24 16.55
N ARG A 192 5.47 1.58 16.71
CA ARG A 192 4.43 2.42 16.10
C ARG A 192 4.87 3.19 14.86
N LYS A 193 6.13 3.63 14.80
CA LYS A 193 6.61 4.51 13.71
C LYS A 193 8.03 4.13 13.28
N ILE A 194 8.30 4.25 11.98
CA ILE A 194 9.65 4.18 11.42
C ILE A 194 10.04 5.58 10.93
N LYS A 195 10.57 6.42 11.81
CA LYS A 195 11.03 7.76 11.44
C LYS A 195 12.34 7.71 10.64
N GLN A 196 13.40 7.19 11.27
CA GLN A 196 14.69 7.04 10.63
C GLN A 196 15.39 5.80 11.16
N PHE A 197 15.36 4.72 10.39
CA PHE A 197 16.15 3.53 10.67
C PHE A 197 17.46 3.60 9.91
N ASN A 198 18.57 3.43 10.63
CA ASN A 198 19.90 3.42 10.04
C ASN A 198 20.66 2.20 10.53
N PHE A 199 20.64 1.13 9.75
CA PHE A 199 21.39 -0.09 10.05
C PHE A 199 22.37 -0.39 8.90
N PRO A 200 23.66 -0.04 9.02
CA PRO A 200 24.60 -0.07 7.90
C PRO A 200 24.92 -1.48 7.39
N VAL A 201 24.71 -2.50 8.22
CA VAL A 201 25.10 -3.90 7.94
C VAL A 201 23.94 -4.89 7.99
N LEU A 202 22.72 -4.43 8.29
CA LEU A 202 21.54 -5.29 8.41
C LEU A 202 21.16 -5.85 7.04
N GLU A 203 20.92 -7.17 7.00
CA GLU A 203 20.57 -7.94 5.81
C GLU A 203 19.09 -8.37 5.88
N ASP A 204 18.58 -8.72 7.05
CA ASP A 204 17.20 -9.19 7.25
C ASP A 204 16.52 -8.45 8.41
N LEU A 205 15.37 -7.82 8.13
CA LEU A 205 14.56 -7.09 9.11
C LEU A 205 13.11 -7.57 9.07
N ASN A 206 12.65 -8.15 10.18
CA ASN A 206 11.25 -8.52 10.35
C ASN A 206 10.60 -7.69 11.46
N LEU A 207 9.62 -6.89 11.06
CA LEU A 207 8.79 -6.01 11.88
C LEU A 207 7.30 -6.37 11.76
N SER A 208 7.00 -7.58 11.28
CA SER A 208 5.60 -8.00 11.10
C SER A 208 4.83 -8.04 12.42
N LYS A 209 3.50 -7.92 12.37
CA LYS A 209 2.63 -7.97 13.56
C LYS A 209 2.98 -6.92 14.61
N ASN A 210 3.34 -5.70 14.18
CA ASN A 210 3.50 -4.55 15.08
C ASN A 210 2.30 -3.60 14.90
N ILE A 211 2.40 -2.37 15.39
CA ILE A 211 1.38 -1.33 15.22
C ILE A 211 1.92 -0.17 14.35
N ILE A 212 2.78 -0.49 13.39
CA ILE A 212 3.46 0.51 12.57
C ILE A 212 2.42 1.17 11.65
N ASN A 213 2.30 2.48 11.71
CA ASN A 213 1.34 3.25 10.92
C ASN A 213 1.98 4.16 9.86
N THR A 214 3.23 4.57 10.11
CA THR A 214 3.98 5.52 9.29
C THR A 214 5.42 5.04 9.05
N VAL A 215 5.88 5.18 7.80
CA VAL A 215 7.27 4.88 7.40
C VAL A 215 7.86 6.05 6.62
N GLU A 216 8.80 6.75 7.25
CA GLU A 216 9.44 7.96 6.70
C GLU A 216 10.79 7.67 6.04
N SER A 217 11.68 6.89 6.67
CA SER A 217 13.01 6.61 6.10
C SER A 217 13.67 5.34 6.64
N ILE A 218 14.15 4.50 5.72
CA ILE A 218 14.94 3.30 6.00
C ILE A 218 16.26 3.38 5.23
N ASN A 219 17.36 3.52 5.97
CA ASN A 219 18.73 3.55 5.47
C ASN A 219 19.47 2.28 5.88
N CYS A 220 19.24 1.21 5.11
CA CYS A 220 19.85 -0.08 5.33
C CYS A 220 20.46 -0.59 4.01
N PRO A 221 21.68 -0.16 3.63
CA PRO A 221 22.23 -0.39 2.29
C PRO A 221 22.51 -1.87 1.97
N LYS A 222 22.56 -2.73 3.00
CA LYS A 222 22.77 -4.18 2.90
C LYS A 222 21.48 -4.99 3.04
N LEU A 223 20.34 -4.34 3.30
CA LEU A 223 19.08 -5.00 3.54
C LEU A 223 18.64 -5.74 2.28
N LYS A 224 18.32 -7.01 2.43
CA LYS A 224 17.82 -7.92 1.39
C LYS A 224 16.35 -8.26 1.63
N VAL A 225 15.95 -8.42 2.88
CA VAL A 225 14.56 -8.74 3.24
C VAL A 225 14.04 -7.70 4.23
N LEU A 226 12.93 -7.07 3.86
CA LEU A 226 12.15 -6.22 4.74
C LEU A 226 10.73 -6.78 4.81
N ASN A 227 10.33 -7.21 6.01
CA ASN A 227 8.96 -7.59 6.30
C ASN A 227 8.34 -6.61 7.29
N VAL A 228 7.32 -5.89 6.84
CA VAL A 228 6.49 -4.99 7.65
C VAL A 228 5.00 -5.37 7.50
N SER A 229 4.71 -6.64 7.21
CA SER A 229 3.35 -7.13 7.06
C SER A 229 2.57 -7.16 8.37
N GLU A 230 1.24 -7.25 8.29
CA GLU A 230 0.36 -7.31 9.47
C GLU A 230 0.62 -6.12 10.43
N ASN A 231 0.66 -4.91 9.87
CA ASN A 231 0.80 -3.65 10.60
C ASN A 231 -0.41 -2.74 10.30
N LYS A 232 -0.32 -1.45 10.62
CA LYS A 232 -1.36 -0.45 10.36
C LYS A 232 -0.89 0.62 9.37
N ILE A 233 0.04 0.28 8.47
CA ILE A 233 0.72 1.25 7.61
C ILE A 233 -0.30 1.82 6.63
N PHE A 234 -0.61 3.10 6.77
CA PHE A 234 -1.45 3.84 5.82
C PHE A 234 -0.64 4.85 5.00
N TYR A 235 0.51 5.29 5.53
CA TYR A 235 1.35 6.30 4.90
C TYR A 235 2.80 5.82 4.75
N ILE A 236 3.29 5.95 3.51
CA ILE A 236 4.66 5.64 3.11
C ILE A 236 5.23 6.86 2.41
N ALA A 237 6.29 7.45 2.96
CA ALA A 237 6.94 8.58 2.34
C ALA A 237 7.60 8.19 0.99
N PRO A 238 7.54 9.06 -0.04
CA PRO A 238 8.33 8.88 -1.25
C PRO A 238 9.83 8.76 -0.92
N TYR A 239 10.57 7.92 -1.67
CA TYR A 239 12.01 7.70 -1.50
C TYR A 239 12.43 7.10 -0.15
N MET A 240 11.49 6.62 0.68
CA MET A 240 11.83 6.09 2.01
C MET A 240 12.73 4.85 1.96
N LEU A 241 12.67 4.07 0.87
CA LEU A 241 13.53 2.91 0.60
C LEU A 241 14.72 3.21 -0.34
N GLU A 242 14.94 4.47 -0.74
CA GLU A 242 15.98 4.84 -1.74
C GLU A 242 17.38 4.40 -1.29
N LYS A 243 17.61 4.32 0.01
CA LYS A 243 18.88 3.87 0.62
C LYS A 243 18.95 2.37 0.91
N CYS A 244 18.04 1.58 0.33
CA CYS A 244 18.02 0.11 0.41
C CYS A 244 18.24 -0.56 -0.97
N PRO A 245 19.32 -0.27 -1.72
CA PRO A 245 19.53 -0.76 -3.09
C PRO A 245 19.80 -2.28 -3.19
N SER A 246 19.99 -2.96 -2.05
CA SER A 246 20.22 -4.41 -1.99
C SER A 246 18.94 -5.22 -1.77
N LEU A 247 17.78 -4.55 -1.63
CA LEU A 247 16.53 -5.21 -1.25
C LEU A 247 16.07 -6.17 -2.35
N GLU A 248 15.76 -7.40 -1.95
CA GLU A 248 15.31 -8.49 -2.82
C GLU A 248 13.87 -8.89 -2.54
N VAL A 249 13.43 -8.82 -1.28
CA VAL A 249 12.06 -9.15 -0.85
C VAL A 249 11.51 -8.01 0.01
N LEU A 250 10.33 -7.54 -0.37
CA LEU A 250 9.61 -6.49 0.33
C LEU A 250 8.17 -6.93 0.57
N ASP A 251 7.82 -7.02 1.84
CA ASP A 251 6.50 -7.47 2.28
C ASP A 251 5.77 -6.36 3.05
N PHE A 252 4.74 -5.80 2.40
CA PHE A 252 3.80 -4.82 2.93
C PHE A 252 2.39 -5.42 3.09
N SER A 253 2.24 -6.74 2.99
CA SER A 253 0.93 -7.39 3.02
C SER A 253 0.18 -7.14 4.34
N THR A 254 -1.16 -7.17 4.31
CA THR A 254 -1.99 -6.98 5.50
C THR A 254 -1.69 -5.65 6.21
N ASN A 255 -1.88 -4.54 5.50
CA ASN A 255 -1.73 -3.17 5.99
C ASN A 255 -2.93 -2.31 5.52
N LEU A 256 -2.83 -0.98 5.66
CA LEU A 256 -3.89 -0.02 5.32
C LEU A 256 -3.46 0.91 4.17
N ILE A 257 -2.59 0.44 3.28
CA ILE A 257 -2.01 1.28 2.22
C ILE A 257 -3.06 1.52 1.13
N ARG A 258 -3.35 2.78 0.83
CA ARG A 258 -4.32 3.17 -0.22
C ARG A 258 -3.69 3.53 -1.57
N ASP A 259 -2.50 4.13 -1.53
CA ASP A 259 -1.82 4.65 -2.71
C ASP A 259 -0.33 4.32 -2.68
N ILE A 260 0.19 3.78 -3.78
CA ILE A 260 1.63 3.72 -4.04
C ILE A 260 2.02 4.92 -4.91
N ARG A 261 2.79 5.84 -4.34
CA ARG A 261 3.16 7.11 -4.99
C ARG A 261 4.39 6.96 -5.87
N GLU A 262 4.56 7.92 -6.76
CA GLU A 262 5.84 8.09 -7.45
C GLU A 262 6.96 8.30 -6.42
N GLY A 263 8.06 7.57 -6.58
CA GLY A 263 9.18 7.62 -5.64
C GLY A 263 9.21 6.49 -4.61
N THR A 264 8.09 5.80 -4.32
CA THR A 264 8.03 4.79 -3.25
C THR A 264 9.06 3.67 -3.41
N PHE A 265 9.27 3.18 -4.64
CA PHE A 265 10.19 2.07 -4.94
C PHE A 265 11.46 2.49 -5.70
N VAL A 266 11.79 3.79 -5.71
CA VAL A 266 12.98 4.27 -6.40
C VAL A 266 14.25 3.65 -5.80
N GLY A 267 15.15 3.20 -6.68
CA GLY A 267 16.42 2.58 -6.29
C GLY A 267 16.37 1.07 -6.03
N LEU A 268 15.18 0.45 -6.00
CA LEU A 268 14.99 -0.98 -5.69
C LEU A 268 15.25 -1.92 -6.89
N LYS A 269 16.45 -1.79 -7.48
CA LYS A 269 16.81 -2.46 -8.75
C LYS A 269 16.99 -3.97 -8.65
N LYS A 270 17.15 -4.49 -7.43
CA LYS A 270 17.34 -5.92 -7.14
C LYS A 270 16.11 -6.59 -6.56
N LEU A 271 15.00 -5.87 -6.45
CA LEU A 271 13.77 -6.41 -5.87
C LEU A 271 13.24 -7.51 -6.78
N LYS A 272 12.95 -8.67 -6.21
CA LYS A 272 12.47 -9.88 -6.90
C LYS A 272 11.04 -10.21 -6.52
N GLU A 273 10.65 -9.91 -5.28
CA GLU A 273 9.35 -10.25 -4.72
C GLU A 273 8.78 -9.02 -3.99
N LEU A 274 7.58 -8.62 -4.39
CA LEU A 274 6.84 -7.51 -3.80
C LEU A 274 5.45 -8.00 -3.40
N LYS A 275 5.14 -7.95 -2.10
CA LYS A 275 3.82 -8.29 -1.55
C LYS A 275 3.12 -7.05 -1.06
N LEU A 276 1.94 -6.80 -1.62
CA LEU A 276 1.06 -5.69 -1.32
C LEU A 276 -0.38 -6.18 -1.07
N ASN A 277 -0.59 -7.49 -0.96
CA ASN A 277 -1.91 -8.07 -0.79
C ASN A 277 -2.55 -7.71 0.55
N ILE A 278 -3.88 -7.73 0.59
CA ILE A 278 -4.67 -7.37 1.79
C ILE A 278 -4.29 -5.95 2.23
N ASN A 279 -4.54 -4.98 1.34
CA ASN A 279 -4.39 -3.55 1.58
C ASN A 279 -5.64 -2.82 1.06
N MET A 280 -5.59 -1.50 0.95
CA MET A 280 -6.69 -0.67 0.47
C MET A 280 -6.35 0.00 -0.88
N LEU A 281 -5.46 -0.61 -1.67
CA LEU A 281 -4.96 -0.01 -2.90
C LEU A 281 -6.09 0.17 -3.91
N THR A 282 -6.37 1.42 -4.28
CA THR A 282 -7.34 1.74 -5.34
C THR A 282 -6.68 2.10 -6.66
N SER A 283 -5.43 2.56 -6.61
CA SER A 283 -4.64 2.91 -7.79
C SER A 283 -3.14 2.78 -7.54
N LEU A 284 -2.40 2.65 -8.63
CA LEU A 284 -0.94 2.64 -8.65
C LEU A 284 -0.46 3.85 -9.47
N ALA A 285 0.59 4.54 -9.02
CA ALA A 285 1.17 5.60 -9.83
C ALA A 285 1.87 5.03 -11.08
N TYR A 286 1.73 5.70 -12.22
CA TYR A 286 2.19 5.22 -13.53
C TYR A 286 3.69 4.86 -13.61
N SER A 287 4.53 5.44 -12.77
CA SER A 287 5.99 5.27 -12.82
C SER A 287 6.57 4.35 -11.75
N ILE A 288 5.74 3.65 -10.95
CA ILE A 288 6.22 2.89 -9.78
C ILE A 288 7.17 1.74 -10.15
N SER A 289 7.00 1.16 -11.34
CA SER A 289 7.80 0.00 -11.78
C SER A 289 9.08 0.34 -12.54
N LYS A 290 9.39 1.62 -12.78
CA LYS A 290 10.54 2.03 -13.65
C LYS A 290 11.88 1.41 -13.23
N ASP A 291 12.10 1.30 -11.93
CA ASP A 291 13.32 0.71 -11.34
C ASP A 291 13.18 -0.79 -11.00
N LEU A 292 11.96 -1.33 -11.00
CA LEU A 292 11.61 -2.69 -10.56
C LEU A 292 11.85 -3.77 -11.64
N ARG A 293 13.01 -3.71 -12.30
CA ARG A 293 13.30 -4.55 -13.49
C ARG A 293 13.56 -6.02 -13.19
N GLU A 294 13.93 -6.36 -11.95
CA GLU A 294 14.20 -7.74 -11.51
C GLU A 294 13.01 -8.38 -10.80
N VAL A 295 11.88 -7.68 -10.65
CA VAL A 295 10.70 -8.22 -9.97
C VAL A 295 10.15 -9.37 -10.80
N THR A 296 10.08 -10.53 -10.16
CA THR A 296 9.58 -11.78 -10.74
C THR A 296 8.22 -12.17 -10.18
N SER A 297 7.88 -11.71 -8.98
CA SER A 297 6.61 -12.00 -8.32
C SER A 297 6.04 -10.72 -7.74
N ILE A 298 4.79 -10.43 -8.06
CA ILE A 298 4.01 -9.38 -7.42
C ILE A 298 2.69 -9.97 -6.94
N ASP A 299 2.32 -9.64 -5.71
CA ASP A 299 1.04 -10.00 -5.12
C ASP A 299 0.28 -8.72 -4.77
N LEU A 300 -0.80 -8.47 -5.51
CA LEU A 300 -1.70 -7.32 -5.37
C LEU A 300 -3.10 -7.75 -4.93
N SER A 301 -3.27 -9.02 -4.57
CA SER A 301 -4.58 -9.57 -4.24
C SER A 301 -5.25 -8.91 -3.03
N ASP A 302 -6.56 -9.08 -2.87
CA ASP A 302 -7.33 -8.45 -1.80
C ASP A 302 -7.08 -6.92 -1.73
N ASN A 303 -7.18 -6.24 -2.88
CA ASN A 303 -7.12 -4.78 -2.97
C ASN A 303 -8.22 -4.27 -3.90
N PRO A 304 -8.86 -3.12 -3.62
CA PRO A 304 -9.87 -2.52 -4.50
C PRO A 304 -9.27 -1.88 -5.77
N LEU A 305 -8.26 -2.49 -6.39
CA LEU A 305 -7.62 -2.04 -7.63
C LEU A 305 -8.54 -2.31 -8.82
N ASN A 306 -8.79 -1.28 -9.63
CA ASN A 306 -9.60 -1.37 -10.85
C ASN A 306 -8.79 -1.15 -12.13
N ASN A 307 -7.47 -1.00 -12.04
CA ASN A 307 -6.55 -0.97 -13.17
C ASN A 307 -5.11 -1.24 -12.69
N LEU A 308 -4.25 -1.63 -13.61
CA LEU A 308 -2.85 -2.01 -13.33
C LEU A 308 -1.84 -1.00 -13.86
N ASN A 309 -2.26 0.25 -14.08
CA ASN A 309 -1.38 1.28 -14.64
C ASN A 309 -0.11 1.42 -13.79
N GLY A 310 1.05 1.39 -14.44
CA GLY A 310 2.34 1.47 -13.75
C GLY A 310 2.99 0.12 -13.45
N LEU A 311 2.43 -1.00 -13.91
CA LEU A 311 3.12 -2.30 -13.95
C LEU A 311 3.87 -2.56 -15.28
N ASP A 312 3.80 -1.62 -16.22
CA ASP A 312 4.32 -1.74 -17.60
C ASP A 312 5.81 -2.09 -17.67
N TYR A 313 6.62 -1.63 -16.71
CA TYR A 313 8.08 -1.82 -16.72
C TYR A 313 8.57 -3.07 -15.98
N LEU A 314 7.65 -3.93 -15.50
CA LEU A 314 7.99 -5.19 -14.83
C LEU A 314 8.38 -6.30 -15.83
N ILE A 315 9.41 -6.04 -16.64
CA ILE A 315 9.83 -6.90 -17.75
C ILE A 315 10.26 -8.33 -17.35
N SER A 316 10.58 -8.56 -16.08
CA SER A 316 10.98 -9.88 -15.55
C SER A 316 9.84 -10.59 -14.81
N LEU A 317 8.63 -10.02 -14.82
CA LEU A 317 7.49 -10.54 -14.08
C LEU A 317 7.13 -11.95 -14.56
N LYS A 318 6.99 -12.88 -13.63
CA LYS A 318 6.62 -14.28 -13.87
C LYS A 318 5.29 -14.62 -13.22
N THR A 319 5.06 -14.11 -12.02
CA THR A 319 3.85 -14.38 -11.24
C THR A 319 3.20 -13.06 -10.87
N CYS A 320 1.91 -12.92 -11.21
CA CYS A 320 1.09 -11.80 -10.84
C CYS A 320 -0.19 -12.32 -10.19
N ASP A 321 -0.38 -12.01 -8.90
CA ASP A 321 -1.61 -12.34 -8.20
C ASP A 321 -2.50 -11.09 -8.08
N LEU A 322 -3.69 -11.18 -8.66
CA LEU A 322 -4.74 -10.16 -8.69
C LEU A 322 -6.05 -10.69 -8.10
N HIS A 323 -6.01 -11.81 -7.36
CA HIS A 323 -7.22 -12.40 -6.80
C HIS A 323 -7.96 -11.37 -5.94
N LYS A 324 -9.29 -11.36 -6.03
CA LYS A 324 -10.14 -10.46 -5.24
C LYS A 324 -9.75 -8.98 -5.37
N THR A 325 -9.46 -8.57 -6.60
CA THR A 325 -9.34 -7.16 -6.99
C THR A 325 -10.63 -6.64 -7.62
N ALA A 326 -10.75 -5.31 -7.76
CA ALA A 326 -11.92 -4.66 -8.36
C ALA A 326 -11.84 -4.56 -9.90
N LEU A 327 -11.08 -5.45 -10.53
CA LEU A 327 -10.98 -5.53 -11.99
C LEU A 327 -12.28 -6.09 -12.57
N SER A 328 -12.79 -5.42 -13.60
CA SER A 328 -14.10 -5.68 -14.22
C SER A 328 -14.03 -5.83 -15.74
N THR A 329 -12.99 -5.29 -16.40
CA THR A 329 -12.87 -5.34 -17.85
C THR A 329 -11.47 -5.74 -18.31
N LEU A 330 -11.38 -6.39 -19.47
CA LEU A 330 -10.10 -6.83 -20.06
C LEU A 330 -9.12 -5.66 -20.28
N LYS A 331 -9.62 -4.45 -20.54
CA LYS A 331 -8.79 -3.25 -20.77
C LYS A 331 -7.91 -2.91 -19.57
N GLU A 332 -8.35 -3.27 -18.36
CA GLU A 332 -7.64 -2.95 -17.12
C GLU A 332 -6.39 -3.82 -16.92
N LEU A 333 -6.32 -4.97 -17.60
CA LEU A 333 -5.15 -5.85 -17.65
C LEU A 333 -4.11 -5.42 -18.71
N GLN A 334 -4.36 -4.35 -19.48
CA GLN A 334 -3.50 -3.93 -20.58
C GLN A 334 -2.01 -3.79 -20.22
N PRO A 335 -1.61 -3.32 -19.02
CA PRO A 335 -0.21 -3.26 -18.60
C PRO A 335 0.49 -4.62 -18.49
N LEU A 336 -0.27 -5.73 -18.51
CA LEU A 336 0.27 -7.09 -18.50
C LEU A 336 0.44 -7.70 -19.89
N PHE A 337 -0.23 -7.16 -20.90
CA PHE A 337 -0.22 -7.74 -22.24
C PHE A 337 1.16 -7.64 -22.88
N GLY A 338 1.60 -8.74 -23.48
CA GLY A 338 2.93 -8.81 -24.10
C GLY A 338 4.10 -8.88 -23.11
N HIS A 339 3.88 -9.08 -21.80
CA HIS A 339 4.98 -9.32 -20.86
C HIS A 339 5.78 -10.55 -21.27
N PRO A 340 7.12 -10.43 -21.41
CA PRO A 340 7.92 -11.49 -22.05
C PRO A 340 8.15 -12.71 -21.16
N CYS A 341 7.85 -12.61 -19.86
CA CYS A 341 8.14 -13.65 -18.87
C CYS A 341 6.94 -14.11 -18.03
N LEU A 342 5.76 -13.53 -18.24
CA LEU A 342 4.59 -13.79 -17.40
C LEU A 342 4.11 -15.23 -17.60
N LYS A 343 4.08 -16.01 -16.51
CA LYS A 343 3.78 -17.44 -16.51
C LYS A 343 2.57 -17.79 -15.68
N VAL A 344 2.35 -17.08 -14.57
CA VAL A 344 1.25 -17.35 -13.64
C VAL A 344 0.48 -16.06 -13.42
N LEU A 345 -0.83 -16.14 -13.64
CA LEU A 345 -1.77 -15.06 -13.38
C LEU A 345 -2.93 -15.59 -12.56
N ASN A 346 -3.30 -14.89 -11.50
CA ASN A 346 -4.48 -15.20 -10.71
C ASN A 346 -5.43 -14.00 -10.77
N ILE A 347 -6.64 -14.20 -11.27
CA ILE A 347 -7.74 -13.23 -11.34
C ILE A 347 -9.00 -13.77 -10.67
N TYR A 348 -8.90 -14.86 -9.91
CA TYR A 348 -10.02 -15.46 -9.19
C TYR A 348 -10.69 -14.44 -8.25
N GLU A 349 -12.02 -14.51 -8.12
CA GLU A 349 -12.83 -13.56 -7.34
C GLU A 349 -12.71 -12.08 -7.75
N THR A 350 -12.32 -11.81 -9.00
CA THR A 350 -12.51 -10.50 -9.64
C THR A 350 -13.84 -10.45 -10.40
N ALA A 351 -14.40 -9.27 -10.65
CA ALA A 351 -15.57 -9.15 -11.53
C ALA A 351 -15.23 -9.55 -12.99
N LEU A 352 -13.95 -9.47 -13.35
CA LEU A 352 -13.41 -9.93 -14.62
C LEU A 352 -13.48 -11.46 -14.79
N TYR A 353 -13.45 -12.24 -13.70
CA TYR A 353 -13.50 -13.71 -13.76
C TYR A 353 -14.79 -14.24 -14.41
N ASP A 354 -15.90 -13.53 -14.23
CA ASP A 354 -17.22 -13.92 -14.77
C ASP A 354 -17.47 -13.41 -16.20
N VAL A 355 -16.51 -12.70 -16.81
CA VAL A 355 -16.64 -12.19 -18.18
C VAL A 355 -16.49 -13.35 -19.18
N ASP A 356 -17.41 -13.43 -20.14
CA ASP A 356 -17.40 -14.46 -21.17
C ASP A 356 -16.06 -14.46 -21.94
N ASP A 357 -15.54 -15.66 -22.21
CA ASP A 357 -14.28 -15.93 -22.93
C ASP A 357 -13.01 -15.29 -22.34
N ILE A 358 -13.07 -14.64 -21.17
CA ILE A 358 -11.94 -13.89 -20.61
C ILE A 358 -10.65 -14.70 -20.51
N ARG A 359 -10.79 -15.98 -20.17
CA ARG A 359 -9.65 -16.91 -20.09
C ARG A 359 -8.96 -17.07 -21.44
N LEU A 360 -9.73 -17.22 -22.52
CA LEU A 360 -9.20 -17.33 -23.88
C LEU A 360 -8.58 -16.01 -24.35
N ASP A 361 -9.18 -14.87 -23.98
CA ASP A 361 -8.63 -13.55 -24.27
C ASP A 361 -7.27 -13.33 -23.58
N ILE A 362 -7.15 -13.71 -22.30
CA ILE A 362 -5.89 -13.66 -21.56
C ILE A 362 -4.84 -14.57 -22.21
N ILE A 363 -5.21 -15.79 -22.60
CA ILE A 363 -4.29 -16.72 -23.28
C ILE A 363 -3.75 -16.12 -24.58
N HIS A 364 -4.60 -15.40 -25.33
CA HIS A 364 -4.19 -14.72 -26.56
C HIS A 364 -3.20 -13.58 -26.29
N LEU A 365 -3.54 -12.71 -25.34
CA LEU A 365 -2.83 -11.46 -25.06
C LEU A 365 -1.55 -11.66 -24.24
N CYS A 366 -1.46 -12.77 -23.52
CA CYS A 366 -0.31 -13.19 -22.71
C CYS A 366 0.20 -14.55 -23.20
N PRO A 367 0.89 -14.63 -24.35
CA PRO A 367 1.23 -15.92 -24.97
C PRO A 367 2.16 -16.80 -24.13
N THR A 368 2.92 -16.19 -23.22
CA THR A 368 3.87 -16.85 -22.29
C THR A 368 3.20 -17.49 -21.07
N ILE A 369 1.91 -17.23 -20.85
CA ILE A 369 1.17 -17.70 -19.68
C ILE A 369 1.10 -19.23 -19.64
N GLU A 370 1.37 -19.83 -18.49
CA GLU A 370 1.38 -21.29 -18.26
C GLU A 370 0.26 -21.73 -17.32
N VAL A 371 -0.15 -20.87 -16.38
CA VAL A 371 -1.19 -21.14 -15.37
C VAL A 371 -2.06 -19.90 -15.20
N ILE A 372 -3.37 -20.09 -15.20
CA ILE A 372 -4.38 -19.06 -14.89
C ILE A 372 -5.32 -19.62 -13.83
N ASP A 373 -5.45 -18.93 -12.69
CA ASP A 373 -6.31 -19.32 -11.56
C ASP A 373 -6.03 -20.75 -11.06
N GLU A 374 -4.74 -21.05 -10.84
CA GLU A 374 -4.24 -22.38 -10.45
C GLU A 374 -4.41 -23.49 -11.51
N GLU A 375 -5.14 -23.23 -12.60
CA GLU A 375 -5.39 -24.19 -13.68
C GLU A 375 -4.38 -24.02 -14.83
N PRO A 376 -3.69 -25.09 -15.25
CA PRO A 376 -2.72 -25.03 -16.32
C PRO A 376 -3.37 -24.74 -17.68
N VAL A 377 -2.72 -23.90 -18.49
CA VAL A 377 -3.18 -23.61 -19.85
C VAL A 377 -2.80 -24.75 -20.79
N THR A 378 -3.82 -25.35 -21.39
CA THR A 378 -3.68 -26.50 -22.28
C THR A 378 -3.38 -26.06 -23.73
N PHE A 379 -2.91 -27.01 -24.54
CA PHE A 379 -2.70 -26.78 -25.97
C PHE A 379 -4.02 -26.51 -26.71
N ASN A 380 -5.11 -27.18 -26.32
CA ASN A 380 -6.41 -26.98 -26.96
C ASN A 380 -6.95 -25.56 -26.71
N GLU A 381 -6.86 -25.06 -25.47
CA GLU A 381 -7.30 -23.68 -25.17
C GLU A 381 -6.54 -22.62 -25.98
N ARG A 382 -5.27 -22.87 -26.32
CA ARG A 382 -4.53 -21.97 -27.21
C ARG A 382 -5.06 -21.96 -28.63
N LEU A 383 -5.41 -23.15 -29.17
CA LEU A 383 -6.04 -23.24 -30.48
C LEU A 383 -7.44 -22.60 -30.47
N ASP A 384 -8.21 -22.84 -29.41
CA ASP A 384 -9.55 -22.28 -29.25
C ASP A 384 -9.49 -20.74 -29.13
N SER A 385 -8.51 -20.22 -28.39
CA SER A 385 -8.22 -18.78 -28.27
C SER A 385 -7.86 -18.17 -29.63
N GLU A 386 -6.98 -18.78 -30.42
CA GLU A 386 -6.65 -18.30 -31.76
C GLU A 386 -7.87 -18.32 -32.70
N ALA A 387 -8.69 -19.38 -32.66
CA ALA A 387 -9.90 -19.50 -33.46
C ALA A 387 -10.96 -18.46 -33.09
N LEU A 388 -11.17 -18.22 -31.79
CA LEU A 388 -12.11 -17.22 -31.29
C LEU A 388 -11.74 -15.81 -31.77
N ILE A 389 -10.45 -15.45 -31.68
CA ILE A 389 -9.99 -14.13 -32.13
C ILE A 389 -10.07 -13.98 -33.65
N ALA A 390 -9.83 -15.06 -34.41
CA ALA A 390 -10.04 -15.03 -35.86
C ALA A 390 -11.51 -14.81 -36.22
N TYR A 391 -12.43 -15.51 -35.55
CA TYR A 391 -13.87 -15.36 -35.74
C TYR A 391 -14.35 -13.94 -35.42
N ARG A 392 -13.94 -13.38 -34.27
CA ARG A 392 -14.31 -11.99 -33.90
C ARG A 392 -13.83 -10.96 -34.92
N LYS A 393 -12.63 -11.15 -35.51
CA LYS A 393 -12.12 -10.27 -36.57
C LYS A 393 -12.92 -10.38 -37.87
N GLU A 394 -13.31 -11.59 -38.26
CA GLU A 394 -14.15 -11.81 -39.43
C GLU A 394 -15.53 -11.14 -39.25
N GLU A 395 -16.14 -11.26 -38.05
CA GLU A 395 -17.40 -10.55 -37.74
C GLU A 395 -17.23 -9.03 -37.77
N GLU A 396 -16.16 -8.47 -37.18
CA GLU A 396 -15.87 -7.04 -37.22
C GLU A 396 -15.68 -6.52 -38.66
N GLU A 397 -14.96 -7.27 -39.52
CA GLU A 397 -14.78 -6.92 -40.94
C GLU A 397 -16.10 -6.96 -41.71
N GLU A 398 -16.95 -7.96 -41.45
CA GLU A 398 -18.30 -8.04 -42.06
C GLU A 398 -19.20 -6.89 -41.59
N GLU A 399 -19.13 -6.48 -40.33
CA GLU A 399 -19.88 -5.33 -39.81
C GLU A 399 -19.41 -4.01 -40.44
N GLU A 400 -18.10 -3.78 -40.54
CA GLU A 400 -17.54 -2.59 -41.20
C GLU A 400 -17.93 -2.52 -42.69
N GLU A 401 -17.89 -3.64 -43.42
CA GLU A 401 -18.32 -3.70 -44.82
C GLU A 401 -19.81 -3.36 -44.97
N ASN A 402 -20.65 -3.87 -44.06
CA ASN A 402 -22.09 -3.57 -44.05
C ASN A 402 -22.38 -2.10 -43.72
N GLU A 403 -21.65 -1.48 -42.79
CA GLU A 403 -21.78 -0.05 -42.51
C GLU A 403 -21.38 0.82 -43.70
N LEU A 404 -20.26 0.50 -44.36
CA LEU A 404 -19.81 1.20 -45.57
C LEU A 404 -20.85 1.11 -46.68
N LEU A 405 -21.39 -0.08 -46.96
CA LEU A 405 -22.46 -0.28 -47.94
C LEU A 405 -23.72 0.53 -47.61
N GLN A 406 -24.11 0.61 -46.33
CA GLN A 406 -25.22 1.46 -45.93
C GLN A 406 -24.93 2.95 -46.19
N THR A 407 -23.74 3.44 -45.86
CA THR A 407 -23.37 4.84 -46.12
C THR A 407 -23.34 5.18 -47.61
N GLU A 408 -22.87 4.27 -48.47
CA GLU A 408 -22.88 4.46 -49.92
C GLU A 408 -24.32 4.56 -50.48
N ILE A 409 -25.22 3.69 -50.02
CA ILE A 409 -26.65 3.73 -50.39
C ILE A 409 -27.28 5.07 -50.00
N TYR A 410 -27.02 5.58 -48.78
CA TYR A 410 -27.53 6.88 -48.36
C TYR A 410 -27.00 8.05 -49.20
N THR A 411 -25.74 8.00 -49.64
CA THR A 411 -25.17 9.04 -50.53
C THR A 411 -25.71 8.99 -51.96
N GLU A 412 -25.98 7.80 -52.51
CA GLU A 412 -26.60 7.66 -53.83
C GLU A 412 -28.08 8.11 -53.84
N GLU A 413 -28.81 7.92 -52.74
CA GLU A 413 -30.17 8.45 -52.58
C GLU A 413 -30.20 9.99 -52.50
N GLU A 414 -29.25 10.64 -51.82
CA GLU A 414 -29.15 12.11 -51.81
C GLU A 414 -28.77 12.70 -53.18
N ASP A 415 -27.87 12.04 -53.92
CA ASP A 415 -27.49 12.48 -55.27
C ASP A 415 -28.63 12.30 -56.29
N THR A 416 -29.43 11.23 -56.17
CA THR A 416 -30.61 11.03 -57.03
C THR A 416 -31.73 12.03 -56.75
N ASP A 417 -31.91 12.45 -55.50
CA ASP A 417 -32.85 13.52 -55.15
C ASP A 417 -32.38 14.90 -55.65
N ASN A 418 -31.08 15.20 -55.63
CA ASN A 418 -30.52 16.44 -56.20
C ASN A 418 -30.66 16.50 -57.73
N VAL A 419 -30.44 15.39 -58.44
CA VAL A 419 -30.63 15.30 -59.90
C VAL A 419 -32.12 15.50 -60.28
N ASN A 420 -33.05 15.01 -59.45
CA ASN A 420 -34.49 15.20 -59.66
C ASN A 420 -34.94 16.67 -59.44
N TYR A 421 -34.31 17.39 -58.52
CA TYR A 421 -34.54 18.82 -58.31
C TYR A 421 -33.99 19.66 -59.48
N GLU A 422 -32.80 19.36 -60.01
CA GLU A 422 -32.23 20.05 -61.16
C GLU A 422 -33.04 19.81 -62.46
N PHE A 423 -33.58 18.59 -62.65
CA PHE A 423 -34.42 18.28 -63.81
C PHE A 423 -35.77 19.02 -63.76
N LYS A 424 -36.38 19.19 -62.57
CA LYS A 424 -37.61 19.98 -62.39
C LYS A 424 -37.40 21.47 -62.56
N ALA A 425 -36.21 22.00 -62.26
CA ALA A 425 -35.89 23.42 -62.42
C ALA A 425 -35.67 23.84 -63.89
N ARG A 426 -35.32 22.91 -64.79
CA ARG A 426 -35.13 23.17 -66.24
C ARG A 426 -36.39 23.00 -67.10
N LEU A 427 -37.49 22.52 -66.50
CA LEU A 427 -38.77 22.24 -67.18
C LEU A 427 -39.87 23.29 -66.91
N ASN A 428 -39.58 24.33 -66.13
CA ASN A 428 -40.37 25.56 -65.98
C ASN A 428 -39.63 26.73 -66.64
#